data_AF-A0A2M9XZM9-F1
#
_entry.id   AF-A0A2M9XZM9-F1
#
_cell.length_a   1.000
_cell.length_b   1.000
_cell.length_c   1.000
_cell.angle_alpha   90.00
_cell.angle_beta   90.00
_cell.angle_gamma   90.00
#
_symmetry.space_group_name_H-M   'P 1'
#
loop_
_entity.id
_entity.type
_entity.pdbx_description
1 polymer ?
#
loop_
_entity_poly.entity_id
_entity_poly.type
_entity_poly.pdbx_seq_one_letter_code
_entity_poly.pdbx_strand_id
1 'polypeptide(L)'
;MKKTTPILLTLLFFVTSFANCKAESKEDNTPLLAFLLYTNDQLSGNCAIVTKNSATSYSVSITPTPKGACKVDRTKAEVEATYNTTKNNIIAYYTKAGSVCDSSVTSITNGINTQITNSNNTNDATFEASVASKRAFSVPNLVVETAAKLKNDGRTEAQIAATSPTSLDDYFYVAAVEGSSTTACANALKAMNQTLIDAVTSTPPTKLIFSTCTYGSAEPATTKCATLNTEF
;
A
#
# COMPACT_ATOMS: atom_id res chain seq x y z
N MET A 1 -20.77 -28.48 -6.19
CA MET A 1 -21.16 -27.84 -4.91
C MET A 1 -19.89 -27.42 -4.17
N LYS A 2 -19.62 -26.11 -4.10
CA LYS A 2 -18.42 -25.54 -3.47
C LYS A 2 -18.58 -25.55 -1.95
N LYS A 3 -17.61 -26.16 -1.24
CA LYS A 3 -17.54 -26.20 0.22
C LYS A 3 -17.00 -24.86 0.75
N THR A 4 -17.87 -23.97 1.19
CA THR A 4 -17.51 -22.70 1.89
C THR A 4 -17.77 -22.74 3.40
N THR A 5 -18.10 -23.90 3.95
CA THR A 5 -18.59 -24.02 5.34
C THR A 5 -17.56 -24.38 6.45
N PRO A 6 -16.25 -24.63 6.23
CA PRO A 6 -15.39 -25.00 7.36
C PRO A 6 -14.78 -23.80 8.10
N ILE A 7 -14.57 -22.64 7.46
CA ILE A 7 -13.82 -21.52 8.07
C ILE A 7 -14.67 -20.79 9.13
N LEU A 8 -15.95 -20.54 8.84
CA LEU A 8 -16.87 -19.87 9.77
C LEU A 8 -17.12 -20.70 11.04
N LEU A 9 -17.15 -22.03 10.92
CA LEU A 9 -17.40 -22.94 12.04
C LEU A 9 -16.16 -23.11 12.94
N THR A 10 -14.96 -23.10 12.35
CA THR A 10 -13.71 -23.17 13.11
C THR A 10 -13.44 -21.88 13.89
N LEU A 11 -13.85 -20.72 13.35
CA LEU A 11 -13.79 -19.43 14.04
C LEU A 11 -14.71 -19.35 15.26
N LEU A 12 -15.86 -20.03 15.26
CA LEU A 12 -16.77 -20.03 16.42
C LEU A 12 -16.20 -20.82 17.62
N PHE A 13 -15.43 -21.88 17.39
CA PHE A 13 -14.86 -22.70 18.46
C PHE A 13 -13.68 -22.05 19.20
N PHE A 14 -12.93 -21.15 18.54
CA PHE A 14 -11.87 -20.39 19.20
C PHE A 14 -12.39 -19.29 20.13
N VAL A 15 -13.60 -18.78 19.91
CA VAL A 15 -14.20 -17.75 20.79
C VAL A 15 -14.65 -18.36 22.13
N THR A 16 -15.08 -19.63 22.14
CA THR A 16 -15.53 -20.31 23.36
C THR A 16 -14.40 -20.75 24.29
N SER A 17 -13.17 -20.91 23.79
CA SER A 17 -12.03 -21.35 24.61
C SER A 17 -11.30 -20.21 25.33
N PHE A 18 -11.47 -18.95 24.90
CA PHE A 18 -10.95 -17.78 25.63
C PHE A 18 -11.96 -17.13 26.58
N ALA A 19 -13.27 -17.42 26.43
CA ALA A 19 -14.30 -16.88 27.31
C ALA A 19 -14.42 -17.60 28.67
N ASN A 20 -13.85 -18.81 28.82
CA ASN A 20 -13.99 -19.63 30.03
C ASN A 20 -12.77 -19.61 30.98
N CYS A 21 -11.77 -18.75 30.73
CA CYS A 21 -10.66 -18.54 31.66
C CYS A 21 -10.49 -17.06 32.03
N LYS A 22 -11.49 -16.47 32.69
CA LYS A 22 -11.22 -15.39 33.64
C LYS A 22 -12.32 -15.29 34.69
N ALA A 23 -11.88 -15.27 35.94
CA ALA A 23 -12.70 -14.99 37.11
C ALA A 23 -13.25 -13.56 37.05
N GLU A 24 -14.38 -13.39 37.73
CA GLU A 24 -15.25 -12.23 37.75
C GLU A 24 -14.56 -10.85 37.85
N SER A 25 -15.29 -9.88 37.30
CA SER A 25 -15.16 -8.43 37.42
C SER A 25 -14.34 -7.68 36.35
N LYS A 26 -15.07 -6.76 35.70
CA LYS A 26 -14.73 -5.78 34.66
C LYS A 26 -14.73 -6.34 33.23
N GLU A 27 -15.65 -5.79 32.43
CA GLU A 27 -15.70 -5.91 30.97
C GLU A 27 -14.41 -5.33 30.37
N ASP A 28 -13.37 -6.17 30.33
CA ASP A 28 -12.15 -5.86 29.63
C ASP A 28 -12.35 -6.26 28.16
N ASN A 29 -12.93 -5.35 27.37
CA ASN A 29 -13.16 -5.53 25.93
C ASN A 29 -11.87 -5.49 25.10
N THR A 30 -10.70 -5.39 25.74
CA THR A 30 -9.38 -5.37 25.11
C THR A 30 -9.11 -6.57 24.19
N PRO A 31 -9.49 -7.83 24.50
CA PRO A 31 -9.28 -8.96 23.61
C PRO A 31 -10.20 -8.95 22.39
N LEU A 32 -11.46 -8.50 22.55
CA LEU A 32 -12.41 -8.38 21.44
C LEU A 32 -12.03 -7.22 20.53
N LEU A 33 -11.56 -6.11 21.09
CA LEU A 33 -10.99 -4.99 20.34
C LEU A 33 -9.69 -5.39 19.66
N ALA A 34 -8.79 -6.13 20.33
CA ALA A 34 -7.57 -6.66 19.72
C ALA A 34 -7.86 -7.68 18.61
N PHE A 35 -8.91 -8.49 18.74
CA PHE A 35 -9.37 -9.41 17.71
C PHE A 35 -10.08 -8.71 16.54
N LEU A 36 -10.89 -7.69 16.81
CA LEU A 36 -11.46 -6.82 15.78
C LEU A 36 -10.36 -6.03 15.06
N LEU A 37 -9.37 -5.51 15.78
CA LEU A 37 -8.19 -4.89 15.20
C LEU A 37 -7.40 -5.91 14.38
N TYR A 38 -7.15 -7.12 14.89
CA TYR A 38 -6.45 -8.19 14.17
C TYR A 38 -7.20 -8.67 12.92
N THR A 39 -8.53 -8.78 12.98
CA THR A 39 -9.35 -9.17 11.82
C THR A 39 -9.51 -8.02 10.83
N ASN A 40 -9.55 -6.76 11.27
CA ASN A 40 -9.57 -5.57 10.41
C ASN A 40 -8.18 -5.31 9.79
N ASP A 41 -7.10 -5.63 10.51
CA ASP A 41 -5.70 -5.66 10.05
C ASP A 41 -5.50 -6.71 8.95
N GLN A 42 -6.13 -7.89 9.07
CA GLN A 42 -6.20 -8.93 8.04
C GLN A 42 -7.14 -8.60 6.86
N LEU A 43 -7.98 -7.56 6.98
CA LEU A 43 -8.88 -7.09 5.91
C LEU A 43 -8.28 -5.95 5.08
N SER A 44 -7.19 -5.35 5.53
CA SER A 44 -6.58 -4.23 4.84
C SER A 44 -5.77 -4.71 3.62
N GLY A 45 -6.13 -4.17 2.45
CA GLY A 45 -5.37 -4.34 1.21
C GLY A 45 -4.39 -3.20 0.96
N ASN A 46 -4.11 -2.35 1.96
CA ASN A 46 -3.23 -1.19 1.84
C ASN A 46 -2.26 -1.11 3.02
N CYS A 47 -1.07 -0.60 2.77
CA CYS A 47 -0.04 -0.39 3.77
C CYS A 47 0.42 1.06 3.75
N ALA A 48 0.46 1.67 4.92
CA ALA A 48 1.14 2.94 5.14
C ALA A 48 2.55 2.69 5.66
N ILE A 49 3.56 3.14 4.93
CA ILE A 49 4.93 3.23 5.41
C ILE A 49 5.20 4.66 5.84
N VAL A 50 5.36 4.86 7.15
CA VAL A 50 5.76 6.13 7.75
C VAL A 50 7.28 6.13 7.88
N THR A 51 7.93 7.16 7.34
CA THR A 51 9.38 7.37 7.38
C THR A 51 9.69 8.64 8.16
N LYS A 52 10.58 8.55 9.15
CA LYS A 52 11.13 9.69 9.89
C LYS A 52 12.23 10.32 9.05
N ASN A 53 11.97 11.50 8.48
CA ASN A 53 12.95 12.25 7.71
C ASN A 53 13.88 13.04 8.63
N SER A 54 13.34 13.57 9.73
CA SER A 54 14.07 14.29 10.77
C SER A 54 13.36 14.19 12.12
N ALA A 55 13.88 14.85 13.16
CA ALA A 55 13.22 14.90 14.47
C ALA A 55 11.80 15.51 14.42
N THR A 56 11.50 16.32 13.40
CA THR A 56 10.25 17.08 13.30
C THR A 56 9.53 16.89 11.96
N SER A 57 9.96 15.93 11.13
CA SER A 57 9.38 15.70 9.81
C SER A 57 9.23 14.23 9.49
N TYR A 58 8.06 13.86 9.00
CA TYR A 58 7.68 12.51 8.63
C TYR A 58 6.97 12.51 7.29
N SER A 59 7.25 11.50 6.49
CA SER A 59 6.54 11.22 5.24
C SER A 59 5.82 9.89 5.35
N VAL A 60 4.64 9.81 4.77
CA VAL A 60 3.82 8.60 4.71
C VAL A 60 3.56 8.29 3.25
N SER A 61 3.83 7.05 2.87
CA SER A 61 3.37 6.48 1.60
C SER A 61 2.34 5.43 1.88
N ILE A 62 1.14 5.55 1.30
CA ILE A 62 0.08 4.57 1.41
C ILE A 62 -0.17 3.95 0.04
N THR A 63 0.07 2.65 -0.06
CA THR A 63 -0.08 1.88 -1.30
C THR A 63 -0.86 0.60 -1.05
N PRO A 64 -1.56 0.07 -2.06
CA PRO A 64 -2.09 -1.28 -2.01
C PRO A 64 -0.97 -2.31 -1.75
N THR A 65 -1.26 -3.34 -0.96
CA THR A 65 -0.35 -4.44 -0.66
C THR A 65 -1.13 -5.76 -0.48
N PRO A 66 -0.53 -6.95 -0.67
CA PRO A 66 -1.18 -8.20 -0.30
C PRO A 66 -1.56 -8.21 1.19
N LYS A 67 -2.67 -8.90 1.51
CA LYS A 67 -3.11 -9.06 2.90
C LYS A 67 -1.99 -9.65 3.77
N GLY A 68 -1.73 -9.04 4.91
CA GLY A 68 -0.67 -9.44 5.83
C GLY A 68 0.76 -9.09 5.39
N ALA A 69 0.95 -8.44 4.24
CA ALA A 69 2.27 -8.02 3.75
C ALA A 69 2.65 -6.60 4.17
N CYS A 70 1.83 -5.91 4.98
CA CYS A 70 2.17 -4.58 5.46
C CYS A 70 3.27 -4.64 6.52
N LYS A 71 4.52 -4.50 6.07
CA LYS A 71 5.71 -4.51 6.94
C LYS A 71 6.81 -3.62 6.36
N VAL A 72 7.73 -3.25 7.24
CA VAL A 72 9.03 -2.69 6.82
C VAL A 72 9.94 -3.87 6.52
N ASP A 73 10.54 -3.89 5.34
CA ASP A 73 11.59 -4.85 5.00
C ASP A 73 12.76 -4.68 5.98
N ARG A 74 13.09 -5.75 6.71
CA ARG A 74 14.10 -5.74 7.78
C ARG A 74 15.46 -6.22 7.31
N THR A 75 15.52 -6.83 6.14
CA THR A 75 16.75 -7.36 5.53
C THR A 75 16.88 -6.91 4.09
N LYS A 76 18.11 -6.88 3.58
CA LYS A 76 18.39 -6.59 2.16
C LYS A 76 17.71 -7.59 1.22
N ALA A 77 17.62 -8.86 1.64
CA ALA A 77 16.93 -9.91 0.89
C ALA A 77 15.42 -9.67 0.79
N GLU A 78 14.78 -9.15 1.84
CA GLU A 78 13.36 -8.76 1.78
C GLU A 78 13.16 -7.57 0.84
N VAL A 79 14.03 -6.56 0.90
CA VAL A 79 13.99 -5.43 -0.05
C VAL A 79 14.12 -5.90 -1.49
N GLU A 80 15.05 -6.81 -1.76
CA GLU A 80 15.22 -7.42 -3.07
C GLU A 80 13.97 -8.19 -3.53
N ALA A 81 13.34 -8.96 -2.63
CA ALA A 81 12.09 -9.67 -2.93
C ALA A 81 10.93 -8.71 -3.26
N THR A 82 10.80 -7.59 -2.52
CA THR A 82 9.81 -6.54 -2.79
C THR A 82 10.03 -5.90 -4.15
N TYR A 83 11.28 -5.57 -4.49
CA TYR A 83 11.64 -5.02 -5.79
C TYR A 83 11.38 -6.00 -6.93
N ASN A 84 11.76 -7.26 -6.78
CA ASN A 84 11.49 -8.30 -7.78
C ASN A 84 9.99 -8.55 -7.96
N THR A 85 9.20 -8.51 -6.89
CA THR A 85 7.74 -8.62 -6.97
C THR A 85 7.16 -7.47 -7.80
N THR A 86 7.58 -6.23 -7.53
CA THR A 86 7.14 -5.06 -8.30
C THR A 86 7.53 -5.17 -9.76
N LYS A 87 8.80 -5.49 -10.04
CA LYS A 87 9.33 -5.70 -11.39
C LYS A 87 8.53 -6.74 -12.17
N ASN A 88 8.30 -7.91 -11.58
CA ASN A 88 7.65 -9.03 -12.26
C ASN A 88 6.17 -8.74 -12.57
N ASN A 89 5.45 -8.09 -11.65
CA ASN A 89 4.06 -7.70 -11.89
C ASN A 89 3.95 -6.64 -13.01
N ILE A 90 4.84 -5.65 -13.05
CA ILE A 90 4.86 -4.65 -14.13
C ILE A 90 5.25 -5.29 -15.48
N ILE A 91 6.28 -6.15 -15.50
CA ILE A 91 6.71 -6.85 -16.72
C ILE A 91 5.61 -7.75 -17.27
N ALA A 92 4.77 -8.34 -16.42
CA ALA A 92 3.63 -9.13 -16.88
C ALA A 92 2.67 -8.30 -17.76
N TYR A 93 2.45 -7.02 -17.42
CA TYR A 93 1.66 -6.10 -18.23
C TYR A 93 2.33 -5.73 -19.55
N TYR A 94 3.62 -5.42 -19.53
CA TYR A 94 4.38 -5.15 -20.76
C TYR A 94 4.39 -6.35 -21.70
N THR A 95 4.63 -7.54 -21.17
CA THR A 95 4.59 -8.80 -21.94
C THR A 95 3.20 -8.99 -22.58
N LYS A 96 2.13 -8.68 -21.84
CA LYS A 96 0.75 -8.77 -22.34
C LYS A 96 0.44 -7.73 -23.41
N ALA A 97 1.03 -6.54 -23.34
CA ALA A 97 0.92 -5.50 -24.36
C ALA A 97 1.76 -5.78 -25.63
N GLY A 98 2.69 -6.73 -25.57
CA GLY A 98 3.47 -7.23 -26.71
C GLY A 98 4.76 -6.46 -26.96
N SER A 99 5.40 -6.75 -28.10
CA SER A 99 6.77 -6.29 -28.41
C SER A 99 6.94 -4.77 -28.50
N VAL A 100 5.84 -4.02 -28.67
CA VAL A 100 5.84 -2.56 -28.56
C VAL A 100 6.33 -2.07 -27.18
N CYS A 101 6.34 -2.94 -26.17
CA CYS A 101 6.80 -2.66 -24.81
C CYS A 101 8.16 -3.26 -24.46
N ASP A 102 8.90 -3.89 -25.39
CA ASP A 102 10.20 -4.54 -25.09
C ASP A 102 11.24 -3.57 -24.50
N SER A 103 11.25 -2.34 -25.00
CA SER A 103 12.10 -1.27 -24.45
C SER A 103 11.71 -0.91 -23.01
N SER A 104 10.41 -0.93 -22.68
CA SER A 104 9.90 -0.67 -21.34
C SER A 104 10.22 -1.81 -20.37
N VAL A 105 10.19 -3.08 -20.84
CA VAL A 105 10.68 -4.25 -20.08
C VAL A 105 12.15 -4.08 -19.73
N THR A 106 12.97 -3.68 -20.70
CA THR A 106 14.40 -3.45 -20.48
C THR A 106 14.64 -2.31 -19.49
N SER A 107 13.94 -1.18 -19.67
CA SER A 107 14.05 -0.01 -18.79
C SER A 107 13.68 -0.34 -17.33
N ILE A 108 12.54 -1.01 -17.10
CA ILE A 108 12.11 -1.36 -15.73
C ILE A 108 13.05 -2.39 -15.10
N THR A 109 13.53 -3.37 -15.88
CA THR A 109 14.47 -4.38 -15.40
C THR A 109 15.77 -3.74 -14.93
N ASN A 110 16.35 -2.87 -15.75
CA ASN A 110 17.58 -2.17 -15.41
C ASN A 110 17.39 -1.26 -14.20
N GLY A 111 16.31 -0.46 -14.19
CA GLY A 111 16.00 0.45 -13.08
C GLY A 111 15.87 -0.28 -11.75
N ILE A 112 15.11 -1.38 -11.71
CA ILE A 112 14.93 -2.16 -10.49
C ILE A 112 16.22 -2.90 -10.08
N ASN A 113 16.96 -3.48 -11.03
CA ASN A 113 18.23 -4.13 -10.71
C ASN A 113 19.24 -3.14 -10.12
N THR A 114 19.28 -1.89 -10.62
CA THR A 114 20.08 -0.82 -10.00
C THR A 114 19.64 -0.55 -8.55
N GLN A 115 18.33 -0.48 -8.26
CA GLN A 115 17.85 -0.30 -6.87
C GLN A 115 18.25 -1.47 -5.95
N ILE A 116 18.17 -2.70 -6.45
CA ILE A 116 18.62 -3.90 -5.73
C ILE A 116 20.12 -3.81 -5.44
N THR A 117 20.94 -3.50 -6.45
CA THR A 117 22.39 -3.32 -6.29
C THR A 117 22.70 -2.23 -5.27
N ASN A 118 22.02 -1.09 -5.33
CA ASN A 118 22.21 0.01 -4.37
C ASN A 118 21.87 -0.42 -2.93
N SER A 119 20.77 -1.15 -2.74
CA SER A 119 20.39 -1.71 -1.43
C SER A 119 21.45 -2.69 -0.91
N ASN A 120 21.93 -3.60 -1.76
CA ASN A 120 22.92 -4.60 -1.39
C ASN A 120 24.28 -3.98 -1.05
N ASN A 121 24.66 -2.90 -1.75
CA ASN A 121 25.90 -2.15 -1.52
C ASN A 121 25.82 -1.15 -0.35
N THR A 122 24.63 -0.87 0.19
CA THR A 122 24.49 -0.02 1.37
C THR A 122 25.13 -0.71 2.57
N ASN A 123 25.99 -0.02 3.32
CA ASN A 123 26.60 -0.62 4.52
C ASN A 123 25.53 -0.98 5.57
N ASP A 124 25.79 -2.02 6.37
CA ASP A 124 24.77 -2.60 7.26
C ASP A 124 24.28 -1.60 8.31
N ALA A 125 25.17 -0.80 8.90
CA ALA A 125 24.77 0.23 9.87
C ALA A 125 23.82 1.29 9.28
N THR A 126 24.06 1.70 8.02
CA THR A 126 23.18 2.65 7.31
C THR A 126 21.85 2.00 6.94
N PHE A 127 21.88 0.73 6.55
CA PHE A 127 20.67 -0.04 6.28
C PHE A 127 19.81 -0.20 7.55
N GLU A 128 20.40 -0.60 8.66
CA GLU A 128 19.73 -0.73 9.96
C GLU A 128 19.14 0.60 10.44
N ALA A 129 19.88 1.70 10.30
CA ALA A 129 19.38 3.03 10.62
C ALA A 129 18.16 3.43 9.75
N SER A 130 18.20 3.11 8.46
CA SER A 130 17.06 3.32 7.54
C SER A 130 15.84 2.50 7.96
N VAL A 131 16.03 1.23 8.33
CA VAL A 131 14.96 0.37 8.83
C VAL A 131 14.38 0.89 10.16
N ALA A 132 15.24 1.37 11.06
CA ALA A 132 14.83 1.95 12.34
C ALA A 132 13.99 3.22 12.18
N SER A 133 14.23 3.99 11.12
CA SER A 133 13.49 5.22 10.78
C SER A 133 12.08 4.98 10.21
N LYS A 134 11.69 3.72 9.96
CA LYS A 134 10.43 3.38 9.31
C LYS A 134 9.49 2.59 10.23
N ARG A 135 8.19 2.79 10.06
CA ARG A 135 7.12 1.94 10.60
C ARG A 135 6.07 1.67 9.54
N ALA A 136 5.43 0.51 9.64
CA ALA A 136 4.36 0.09 8.76
C ALA A 136 3.06 0.01 9.54
N PHE A 137 1.97 0.50 8.95
CA PHE A 137 0.62 0.42 9.51
C PHE A 137 -0.34 -0.05 8.43
N SER A 138 -1.13 -1.07 8.76
CA SER A 138 -2.21 -1.53 7.90
C SER A 138 -3.30 -0.47 7.80
N VAL A 139 -3.75 -0.18 6.57
CA VAL A 139 -4.76 0.85 6.30
C VAL A 139 -5.98 0.20 5.67
N PRO A 140 -7.12 0.12 6.39
CA PRO A 140 -8.32 -0.55 5.89
C PRO A 140 -8.84 0.06 4.58
N ASN A 141 -8.78 1.39 4.45
CA ASN A 141 -9.26 2.10 3.27
C ASN A 141 -8.39 3.33 2.99
N LEU A 142 -7.71 3.31 1.83
CA LEU A 142 -6.85 4.37 1.33
C LEU A 142 -7.57 5.74 1.27
N VAL A 143 -8.80 5.78 0.77
CA VAL A 143 -9.56 7.03 0.57
C VAL A 143 -9.94 7.66 1.90
N VAL A 144 -10.39 6.84 2.86
CA VAL A 144 -10.73 7.31 4.21
C VAL A 144 -9.49 7.84 4.91
N GLU A 145 -8.39 7.10 4.85
CA GLU A 145 -7.15 7.49 5.52
C GLU A 145 -6.57 8.78 4.92
N THR A 146 -6.82 9.04 3.65
CA THR A 146 -6.26 10.20 2.94
C THR A 146 -7.28 11.32 2.76
N ALA A 147 -8.45 11.23 3.39
CA ALA A 147 -9.53 12.19 3.20
C ALA A 147 -9.11 13.64 3.50
N ALA A 148 -8.30 13.87 4.54
CA ALA A 148 -7.78 15.20 4.86
C ALA A 148 -6.84 15.74 3.76
N LYS A 149 -5.96 14.90 3.20
CA LYS A 149 -5.14 15.24 2.03
C LYS A 149 -6.02 15.61 0.83
N LEU A 150 -7.02 14.79 0.54
CA LEU A 150 -7.93 15.01 -0.59
C LEU A 150 -8.71 16.32 -0.45
N LYS A 151 -9.13 16.68 0.78
CA LYS A 151 -9.75 17.99 1.07
C LYS A 151 -8.79 19.14 0.80
N ASN A 152 -7.53 19.03 1.23
CA ASN A 152 -6.50 20.04 0.95
C ASN A 152 -6.19 20.18 -0.54
N ASP A 153 -6.36 19.11 -1.32
CA ASP A 153 -6.27 19.13 -2.79
C ASP A 153 -7.51 19.72 -3.47
N GLY A 154 -8.45 20.27 -2.69
CA GLY A 154 -9.66 20.94 -3.18
C GLY A 154 -10.85 20.02 -3.44
N ARG A 155 -10.81 18.75 -3.03
CA ARG A 155 -11.96 17.85 -3.20
C ARG A 155 -13.07 18.13 -2.18
N THR A 156 -14.31 18.11 -2.65
CA THR A 156 -15.50 18.16 -1.80
C THR A 156 -15.74 16.83 -1.10
N GLU A 157 -16.51 16.82 -0.01
CA GLU A 157 -16.87 15.59 0.69
C GLU A 157 -17.63 14.61 -0.21
N ALA A 158 -18.50 15.11 -1.09
CA ALA A 158 -19.20 14.28 -2.06
C ALA A 158 -18.24 13.63 -3.06
N GLN A 159 -17.21 14.36 -3.52
CA GLN A 159 -16.18 13.81 -4.41
C GLN A 159 -15.32 12.76 -3.71
N ILE A 160 -14.97 12.97 -2.44
CA ILE A 160 -14.23 11.99 -1.63
C ILE A 160 -15.06 10.74 -1.41
N ALA A 161 -16.34 10.87 -1.05
CA ALA A 161 -17.24 9.75 -0.85
C ALA A 161 -17.49 8.94 -2.15
N ALA A 162 -17.45 9.61 -3.31
CA ALA A 162 -17.53 8.96 -4.62
C ALA A 162 -16.20 8.34 -5.10
N THR A 163 -15.09 8.60 -4.41
CA THR A 163 -13.78 8.04 -4.75
C THR A 163 -13.64 6.64 -4.15
N SER A 164 -13.15 5.69 -4.94
CA SER A 164 -12.86 4.33 -4.50
C SER A 164 -11.37 4.04 -4.49
N PRO A 165 -10.85 3.23 -3.55
CA PRO A 165 -9.47 2.75 -3.63
C PRO A 165 -9.32 1.78 -4.80
N THR A 166 -8.15 1.72 -5.41
CA THR A 166 -7.84 0.69 -6.40
C THR A 166 -7.44 -0.63 -5.75
N SER A 167 -7.46 -1.70 -6.56
CA SER A 167 -6.86 -2.99 -6.17
C SER A 167 -5.33 -2.94 -6.26
N LEU A 168 -4.65 -3.97 -5.73
CA LEU A 168 -3.21 -4.16 -5.94
C LEU A 168 -2.85 -4.39 -7.42
N ASP A 169 -3.73 -5.08 -8.15
CA ASP A 169 -3.54 -5.35 -9.58
C ASP A 169 -3.67 -4.06 -10.40
N ASP A 170 -4.68 -3.25 -10.09
CA ASP A 170 -4.87 -1.90 -10.65
C ASP A 170 -3.63 -1.02 -10.39
N TYR A 171 -3.02 -1.12 -9.19
CA TYR A 171 -1.78 -0.40 -8.85
C TYR A 171 -0.62 -0.78 -9.78
N PHE A 172 -0.37 -2.08 -9.98
CA PHE A 172 0.70 -2.52 -10.88
C PHE A 172 0.41 -2.19 -12.34
N TYR A 173 -0.85 -2.26 -12.77
CA TYR A 173 -1.26 -1.87 -14.11
C TYR A 173 -1.01 -0.38 -14.38
N VAL A 174 -1.42 0.50 -13.46
CA VAL A 174 -1.20 1.95 -13.63
C VAL A 174 0.30 2.26 -13.55
N ALA A 175 1.05 1.63 -12.65
CA ALA A 175 2.51 1.75 -12.61
C ALA A 175 3.17 1.33 -13.93
N ALA A 176 2.65 0.30 -14.61
CA ALA A 176 3.13 -0.08 -15.94
C ALA A 176 2.81 0.99 -17.00
N VAL A 177 1.62 1.60 -16.97
CA VAL A 177 1.26 2.68 -17.89
C VAL A 177 2.16 3.90 -17.68
N GLU A 178 2.32 4.34 -16.44
CA GLU A 178 3.14 5.52 -16.09
C GLU A 178 4.65 5.28 -16.27
N GLY A 179 5.11 4.05 -16.01
CA GLY A 179 6.51 3.66 -16.14
C GLY A 179 6.94 3.26 -17.56
N SER A 180 6.04 3.34 -18.54
CA SER A 180 6.34 2.99 -19.93
C SER A 180 7.35 3.97 -20.54
N SER A 181 8.35 3.46 -21.23
CA SER A 181 9.43 4.25 -21.82
C SER A 181 9.11 4.82 -23.21
N THR A 182 7.99 4.40 -23.81
CA THR A 182 7.55 4.86 -25.14
C THR A 182 6.05 5.11 -25.17
N THR A 183 5.64 6.10 -25.98
CA THR A 183 4.21 6.40 -26.19
C THR A 183 3.45 5.23 -26.81
N ALA A 184 4.09 4.44 -27.68
CA ALA A 184 3.48 3.26 -28.29
C ALA A 184 3.12 2.21 -27.23
N CYS A 185 4.04 1.91 -26.31
CA CYS A 185 3.77 1.01 -25.19
C CYS A 185 2.68 1.57 -24.26
N ALA A 186 2.77 2.85 -23.89
CA ALA A 186 1.75 3.51 -23.07
C ALA A 186 0.35 3.37 -23.66
N ASN A 187 0.21 3.61 -24.97
CA ASN A 187 -1.07 3.52 -25.67
C ASN A 187 -1.57 2.08 -25.77
N ALA A 188 -0.68 1.11 -26.01
CA ALA A 188 -1.02 -0.31 -26.03
C ALA A 188 -1.55 -0.78 -24.66
N LEU A 189 -0.89 -0.36 -23.58
CA LEU A 189 -1.34 -0.65 -22.22
C LEU A 189 -2.68 0.02 -21.90
N LYS A 190 -2.84 1.31 -22.20
CA LYS A 190 -4.11 2.05 -21.98
C LYS A 190 -5.28 1.38 -22.70
N ALA A 191 -5.08 0.91 -23.93
CA ALA A 191 -6.10 0.21 -24.70
C ALA A 191 -6.58 -1.10 -24.02
N MET A 192 -5.78 -1.71 -23.14
CA MET A 192 -6.19 -2.91 -22.40
C MET A 192 -7.22 -2.63 -21.29
N ASN A 193 -7.24 -1.42 -20.72
CA ASN A 193 -8.17 -1.04 -19.67
C ASN A 193 -8.33 0.48 -19.56
N GLN A 194 -8.86 1.09 -20.63
CA GLN A 194 -9.06 2.54 -20.73
C GLN A 194 -9.95 3.06 -19.59
N THR A 195 -10.99 2.32 -19.20
CA THR A 195 -11.90 2.68 -18.12
C THR A 195 -11.18 2.90 -16.79
N LEU A 196 -10.22 2.05 -16.44
CA LEU A 196 -9.42 2.23 -15.23
C LEU A 196 -8.53 3.48 -15.34
N ILE A 197 -7.90 3.68 -16.48
CA ILE A 197 -7.05 4.86 -16.72
C ILE A 197 -7.87 6.15 -16.60
N ASP A 198 -9.03 6.21 -17.25
CA ASP A 198 -9.93 7.36 -17.14
C ASP A 198 -10.39 7.59 -15.69
N ALA A 199 -10.66 6.53 -14.94
CA ALA A 199 -11.05 6.64 -13.53
C ALA A 199 -9.95 7.22 -12.64
N VAL A 200 -8.67 6.98 -12.95
CA VAL A 200 -7.53 7.46 -12.16
C VAL A 200 -6.96 8.79 -12.64
N THR A 201 -7.16 9.16 -13.91
CA THR A 201 -6.69 10.43 -14.49
C THR A 201 -7.78 11.48 -14.70
N SER A 202 -9.05 11.15 -14.46
CA SER A 202 -10.16 12.12 -14.49
C SER A 202 -9.94 13.26 -13.52
N THR A 203 -10.67 14.37 -13.66
CA THR A 203 -10.57 15.53 -12.78
C THR A 203 -11.94 15.86 -12.16
N PRO A 204 -12.18 15.54 -10.87
CA PRO A 204 -11.30 14.80 -9.96
C PRO A 204 -11.27 13.29 -10.27
N PRO A 205 -10.18 12.57 -9.96
CA PRO A 205 -10.11 11.11 -10.12
C PRO A 205 -11.19 10.38 -9.30
N THR A 206 -11.90 9.43 -9.90
CA THR A 206 -12.89 8.58 -9.21
C THR A 206 -12.28 7.34 -8.55
N LYS A 207 -11.01 7.03 -8.89
CA LYS A 207 -10.21 5.98 -8.26
C LYS A 207 -8.90 6.54 -7.72
N LEU A 208 -8.50 6.08 -6.54
CA LEU A 208 -7.24 6.46 -5.89
C LEU A 208 -6.30 5.26 -5.79
N ILE A 209 -5.12 5.39 -6.41
CA ILE A 209 -4.15 4.29 -6.57
C ILE A 209 -3.12 4.24 -5.43
N PHE A 210 -2.67 5.41 -5.01
CA PHE A 210 -1.77 5.60 -3.90
C PHE A 210 -2.02 6.99 -3.34
N SER A 211 -1.48 7.27 -2.17
CA SER A 211 -1.45 8.63 -1.64
C SER A 211 -0.23 8.80 -0.76
N THR A 212 0.17 10.05 -0.61
CA THR A 212 1.17 10.44 0.37
C THR A 212 0.59 11.44 1.35
N CYS A 213 1.12 11.41 2.56
CA CYS A 213 0.87 12.42 3.58
C CYS A 213 2.21 12.85 4.17
N THR A 214 2.23 14.02 4.75
CA THR A 214 3.40 14.60 5.41
C THR A 214 2.98 15.20 6.74
N TYR A 215 3.83 15.02 7.74
CA TYR A 215 3.62 15.46 9.10
C TYR A 215 4.85 16.17 9.61
N GLY A 216 4.66 17.09 10.55
CA GLY A 216 5.75 17.84 11.15
C GLY A 216 5.46 19.31 11.35
N SER A 217 6.53 20.07 11.60
CA SER A 217 6.51 21.54 11.68
C SER A 217 7.20 22.21 10.49
N ALA A 218 7.81 21.45 9.58
CA ALA A 218 8.45 21.95 8.36
C ALA A 218 7.51 21.79 7.15
N GLU A 219 7.31 22.86 6.38
CA GLU A 219 6.46 22.86 5.18
C GLU A 219 6.95 21.85 4.11
N PRO A 220 6.05 21.15 3.39
CA PRO A 220 4.59 21.15 3.56
C PRO A 220 4.18 20.07 4.57
N ALA A 221 4.01 20.42 5.85
CA ALA A 221 3.47 19.52 6.89
C ALA A 221 1.96 19.73 7.11
N THR A 222 1.27 20.31 6.11
CA THR A 222 -0.16 20.62 6.15
C THR A 222 -1.03 19.46 5.66
N THR A 223 -0.43 18.42 5.09
CA THR A 223 -1.12 17.31 4.42
C THR A 223 -1.09 15.99 5.21
N LYS A 224 -1.71 16.00 6.39
CA LYS A 224 -1.78 14.84 7.30
C LYS A 224 -2.77 13.78 6.80
N CYS A 225 -2.52 12.50 7.10
CA CYS A 225 -3.53 11.45 6.99
C CYS A 225 -4.48 11.51 8.20
N ALA A 226 -5.61 10.80 8.11
CA ALA A 226 -6.72 10.89 9.06
C ALA A 226 -6.42 10.24 10.42
N THR A 227 -5.78 9.07 10.43
CA THR A 227 -5.67 8.24 11.65
C THR A 227 -4.25 7.76 11.97
N LEU A 228 -3.31 7.87 11.02
CA LEU A 228 -1.94 7.40 11.25
C LEU A 228 -1.21 8.21 12.34
N ASN A 229 -0.72 7.50 13.35
CA ASN A 229 0.21 8.04 14.34
C ASN A 229 1.63 8.06 13.75
N THR A 230 2.26 9.22 13.75
CA THR A 230 3.63 9.43 13.24
C THR A 230 4.68 9.61 14.34
N GLU A 231 4.29 9.56 15.61
CA GLU A 231 5.24 9.64 16.72
C GLU A 231 5.98 8.31 16.86
N PHE A 232 7.31 8.37 16.78
CA PHE A 232 8.25 7.27 17.00
C PHE A 232 9.18 7.62 18.15
#